data_AF-A0A3D3KR80-F1
#
_entry.id   AF-A0A3D3KR80-F1
#
_cell.length_a   1.000
_cell.length_b   1.000
_cell.length_c   1.000
_cell.angle_alpha   90.00
_cell.angle_beta   90.00
_cell.angle_gamma   90.00
#
_symmetry.space_group_name_H-M   'P 1'
#
loop_
_entity.id
_entity.type
_entity.pdbx_description
1 polymer ?
#
loop_
_entity_poly.entity_id
_entity_poly.type
_entity_poly.pdbx_seq_one_letter_code
_entity_poly.pdbx_strand_id
1 'polypeptide(L)'
;NRYSTFSSGDNGLTWEHGTDLDASSTDQDVALPRITVNGEGFVLLATQGPPRQHTPVLMVSGDGRQFAARPVDHTALEQEDLSVSAIGITGEKLMIAGATGPADRRESFGISIDVPEP
;
A
#
# COMPACT_ATOMS: atom_id res chain seq x y z
N ASN A 1 10.68 2.75 -10.64
CA ASN A 1 9.70 1.71 -11.07
C ASN A 1 8.27 2.23 -10.93
N ARG A 2 7.32 1.74 -11.76
CA ARG A 2 5.88 2.11 -11.72
C ARG A 2 5.03 0.91 -11.30
N TYR A 3 3.98 1.15 -10.51
CA TYR A 3 2.93 0.18 -10.26
C TYR A 3 1.61 0.66 -10.90
N SER A 4 1.02 -0.16 -11.76
CA SER A 4 -0.26 0.14 -12.40
C SER A 4 -1.36 -0.75 -11.83
N THR A 5 -2.50 -0.14 -11.53
CA THR A 5 -3.72 -0.88 -11.19
C THR A 5 -4.51 -1.21 -12.44
N PHE A 6 -5.15 -2.38 -12.45
CA PHE A 6 -6.07 -2.78 -13.51
C PHE A 6 -7.33 -3.34 -12.87
N SER A 7 -8.49 -3.01 -13.43
CA SER A 7 -9.79 -3.50 -12.96
C SER A 7 -10.51 -4.21 -14.10
N SER A 8 -11.38 -5.15 -13.75
CA SER A 8 -12.24 -5.83 -14.70
C SER A 8 -13.67 -5.85 -14.16
N GLY A 9 -14.64 -5.47 -15.00
CA GLY A 9 -16.06 -5.54 -14.70
C GLY A 9 -16.76 -6.79 -15.25
N ASP A 10 -16.04 -7.67 -15.94
CA ASP A 10 -16.59 -8.77 -16.73
C ASP A 10 -15.89 -10.11 -16.43
N ASN A 11 -15.51 -10.31 -15.16
CA ASN A 11 -14.84 -11.53 -14.67
C ASN A 11 -13.47 -11.80 -15.34
N GLY A 12 -12.73 -10.74 -15.64
CA GLY A 12 -11.35 -10.82 -16.14
C GLY A 12 -11.24 -11.00 -17.65
N LEU A 13 -12.33 -10.81 -18.41
CA LEU A 13 -12.32 -10.92 -19.86
C LEU A 13 -11.72 -9.65 -20.49
N THR A 14 -12.05 -8.49 -19.96
CA THR A 14 -11.46 -7.20 -20.32
C THR A 14 -10.85 -6.52 -19.10
N TRP A 15 -9.85 -5.69 -19.35
CA TRP A 15 -9.07 -5.01 -18.34
C TRP A 15 -9.03 -3.52 -18.65
N GLU A 16 -9.45 -2.72 -17.69
CA GLU A 16 -9.36 -1.26 -17.73
C GLU A 16 -8.20 -0.81 -16.86
N HIS A 17 -7.39 0.10 -17.40
CA HIS A 17 -6.27 0.68 -16.70
C HIS A 17 -6.75 1.71 -15.67
N GLY A 18 -6.31 1.56 -14.41
CA GLY A 18 -6.67 2.42 -13.29
C GLY A 18 -5.61 3.47 -12.97
N THR A 19 -5.55 3.88 -11.70
CA THR A 19 -4.52 4.78 -11.17
C THR A 19 -3.14 4.15 -11.21
N ASP A 20 -2.16 4.94 -11.65
CA ASP A 20 -0.74 4.63 -11.53
C ASP A 20 -0.17 5.16 -10.23
N LEU A 21 0.71 4.36 -9.63
CA LEU A 21 1.62 4.80 -8.60
C LEU A 21 3.02 4.84 -9.19
N ASP A 22 3.49 6.05 -9.46
CA ASP A 22 4.80 6.34 -10.01
C ASP A 22 5.79 6.69 -8.91
N ALA A 23 7.03 6.21 -9.06
CA ALA A 23 8.15 6.75 -8.31
C ALA A 23 8.33 8.24 -8.63
N SER A 24 8.60 9.07 -7.60
CA SER A 24 8.71 10.52 -7.78
C SER A 24 9.95 10.95 -8.57
N SER A 25 10.93 10.06 -8.73
CA SER A 25 12.17 10.28 -9.47
C SER A 25 12.83 8.94 -9.85
N THR A 26 13.86 8.98 -10.70
CA THR A 26 14.54 7.78 -11.25
C THR A 26 15.33 6.97 -10.23
N ASP A 27 15.70 7.58 -9.11
CA ASP A 27 16.39 6.98 -7.97
C ASP A 27 15.42 6.44 -6.91
N GLN A 28 14.11 6.55 -7.16
CA GLN A 28 13.06 6.01 -6.30
C GLN A 28 12.35 4.83 -6.95
N ASP A 29 11.82 3.96 -6.10
CA ASP A 29 11.01 2.84 -6.52
C ASP A 29 9.68 2.79 -5.75
N VAL A 30 8.68 2.25 -6.44
CA VAL A 30 7.44 1.77 -5.83
C VAL A 30 7.58 0.27 -5.66
N ALA A 31 7.45 -0.21 -4.43
CA ALA A 31 7.73 -1.59 -4.08
C ALA A 31 6.60 -2.22 -3.27
N LEU A 32 6.52 -3.55 -3.39
CA LEU A 32 5.70 -4.45 -2.58
C LEU A 32 4.23 -4.01 -2.41
N PRO A 33 3.53 -3.60 -3.48
CA PRO A 33 2.13 -3.23 -3.38
C PRO A 33 1.30 -4.43 -2.88
N ARG A 34 0.33 -4.13 -2.03
CA ARG A 34 -0.67 -5.06 -1.51
C ARG A 34 -2.04 -4.40 -1.64
N ILE A 35 -3.03 -5.17 -2.06
CA ILE A 35 -4.42 -4.71 -2.20
C ILE A 35 -5.34 -5.63 -1.41
N THR A 36 -6.35 -5.06 -0.76
CA THR A 36 -7.40 -5.78 -0.04
C THR A 36 -8.74 -5.06 -0.19
N VAL A 37 -9.83 -5.72 0.19
CA VAL A 37 -11.21 -5.18 0.13
C VAL A 37 -11.68 -4.82 1.53
N ASN A 38 -12.29 -3.63 1.68
CA ASN A 38 -12.82 -3.15 2.97
C ASN A 38 -14.34 -3.25 3.09
N GLY A 39 -14.99 -4.00 2.19
CA GLY A 39 -16.46 -4.14 2.13
C GLY A 39 -17.15 -3.02 1.35
N GLU A 40 -16.61 -1.80 1.37
CA GLU A 40 -17.13 -0.64 0.65
C GLU A 40 -16.31 -0.29 -0.60
N GLY A 41 -15.16 -0.93 -0.78
CA GLY A 41 -14.21 -0.70 -1.84
C GLY A 41 -12.90 -1.44 -1.62
N PHE A 42 -11.80 -0.77 -1.94
CA PHE A 42 -10.45 -1.31 -2.03
C PHE A 42 -9.46 -0.43 -1.27
N VAL A 43 -8.50 -1.09 -0.64
CA VAL A 43 -7.36 -0.46 0.03
C VAL A 43 -6.10 -1.01 -0.59
N LEU A 44 -5.22 -0.13 -1.04
CA LEU A 44 -3.90 -0.43 -1.55
C LEU A 44 -2.86 0.15 -0.60
N LEU A 45 -1.88 -0.65 -0.20
CA LEU A 45 -0.69 -0.20 0.51
C LEU A 45 0.55 -0.57 -0.29
N ALA A 46 1.37 0.41 -0.59
CA ALA A 46 2.68 0.24 -1.21
C ALA A 46 3.73 0.98 -0.39
N THR A 47 4.99 0.85 -0.77
CA THR A 47 6.08 1.66 -0.24
C THR A 47 6.76 2.40 -1.39
N GLN A 48 7.09 3.68 -1.21
CA GLN A 48 7.69 4.53 -2.22
C GLN A 48 8.87 5.34 -1.66
N GLY A 49 9.93 5.51 -2.44
CA GLY A 49 11.08 6.35 -2.09
C GLY A 49 12.40 5.76 -2.55
N PRO A 50 13.53 6.35 -2.14
CA PRO A 50 14.84 5.79 -2.43
C PRO A 50 15.07 4.48 -1.66
N PRO A 51 15.99 3.62 -2.13
CA PRO A 51 16.37 2.42 -1.39
C PRO A 51 16.71 2.75 0.07
N ARG A 52 16.17 1.96 1.00
CA ARG A 52 16.28 2.12 2.47
C ARG A 52 15.51 3.28 3.10
N GLN A 53 14.91 4.16 2.30
CA GLN A 53 14.12 5.30 2.77
C GLN A 53 12.70 5.27 2.20
N HIS A 54 12.16 4.07 1.97
CA HIS A 54 10.79 3.97 1.50
C HIS A 54 9.80 4.43 2.58
N THR A 55 8.81 5.18 2.15
CA THR A 55 7.67 5.64 2.95
C THR A 55 6.42 4.89 2.53
N PRO A 56 5.47 4.65 3.44
CA PRO A 56 4.21 4.01 3.10
C PRO A 56 3.36 4.91 2.21
N VAL A 57 2.69 4.33 1.23
CA VAL A 57 1.64 4.98 0.45
C VAL A 57 0.39 4.15 0.58
N LEU A 58 -0.56 4.63 1.41
CA LEU A 58 -1.88 4.06 1.51
C LEU A 58 -2.81 4.78 0.52
N MET A 59 -3.57 4.01 -0.23
CA MET A 59 -4.57 4.53 -1.15
C MET A 59 -5.89 3.77 -0.98
N VAL A 60 -6.99 4.47 -1.20
CA VAL A 60 -8.34 3.92 -1.09
C VAL A 60 -9.11 4.16 -2.38
N SER A 61 -10.03 3.26 -2.71
CA SER A 61 -10.87 3.36 -3.91
C SER A 61 -12.23 2.74 -3.65
N GLY A 62 -13.32 3.42 -4.00
CA GLY A 62 -14.66 2.84 -3.95
C GLY A 62 -14.95 1.87 -5.12
N ASP A 63 -14.36 2.13 -6.29
CA ASP A 63 -14.67 1.40 -7.54
C ASP A 63 -13.54 0.48 -8.02
N GLY A 64 -12.39 0.50 -7.35
CA GLY A 64 -11.19 -0.25 -7.72
C GLY A 64 -10.50 0.28 -8.98
N ARG A 65 -10.92 1.44 -9.50
CA ARG A 65 -10.38 2.09 -10.69
C ARG A 65 -9.58 3.32 -10.33
N GLN A 66 -10.15 4.17 -9.48
CA GLN A 66 -9.52 5.42 -9.06
C GLN A 66 -9.14 5.32 -7.59
N PHE A 67 -7.83 5.34 -7.33
CA PHE A 67 -7.26 5.30 -6.00
C PHE A 67 -6.83 6.70 -5.56
N ALA A 68 -7.26 7.13 -4.39
CA ALA A 68 -6.84 8.37 -3.75
C ALA A 68 -5.89 8.07 -2.59
N ALA A 69 -4.76 8.78 -2.53
CA ALA A 69 -3.82 8.65 -1.43
C ALA A 69 -4.41 9.16 -0.11
N ARG A 70 -4.13 8.45 0.98
CA ARG A 70 -4.55 8.80 2.34
C ARG A 70 -3.34 8.82 3.26
N PRO A 71 -3.27 9.80 4.18
CA PRO A 71 -2.19 9.84 5.16
C PRO A 71 -2.31 8.63 6.09
N VAL A 72 -1.16 8.08 6.47
CA VAL A 72 -1.06 7.10 7.56
C VAL A 72 0.01 7.60 8.51
N ASP A 73 -0.40 7.86 9.74
CA ASP A 73 0.51 8.30 10.80
C ASP A 73 0.70 7.13 11.77
N HIS A 74 1.84 6.44 11.64
CA HIS A 74 2.25 5.44 12.61
C HIS A 74 3.77 5.26 12.56
N THR A 75 4.42 5.38 13.71
CA THR A 75 5.89 5.34 13.85
C THR A 75 6.54 4.10 13.23
N ALA A 76 5.90 2.93 13.33
CA ALA A 76 6.38 1.69 12.70
C ALA A 76 6.51 1.76 11.16
N LEU A 77 5.79 2.67 10.49
CA LEU A 77 5.87 2.87 9.05
C LEU A 77 6.84 4.00 8.64
N GLU A 78 7.38 4.75 9.59
CA GLU A 78 8.33 5.85 9.34
C GLU A 78 9.79 5.38 9.41
N GLN A 79 9.99 4.09 9.69
CA GLN A 79 11.29 3.49 9.93
C GLN A 79 11.98 3.09 8.61
N GLU A 80 13.31 3.07 8.63
CA GLU A 80 14.11 2.70 7.46
C GLU A 80 13.85 1.25 7.01
N ASP A 81 14.13 0.97 5.74
CA ASP A 81 13.99 -0.38 5.16
C ASP A 81 12.59 -1.02 5.35
N LEU A 82 11.53 -0.20 5.46
CA LEU A 82 10.15 -0.64 5.57
C LEU A 82 9.79 -1.65 4.46
N SER A 83 9.25 -2.79 4.87
CA SER A 83 8.73 -3.83 3.98
C SER A 83 7.38 -4.32 4.50
N VAL A 84 6.32 -4.05 3.75
CA VAL A 84 4.98 -4.57 4.03
C VAL A 84 4.86 -5.97 3.45
N SER A 85 4.60 -6.95 4.30
CA SER A 85 4.45 -8.35 3.88
C SER A 85 2.99 -8.70 3.60
N ALA A 86 2.07 -8.20 4.42
CA ALA A 86 0.64 -8.48 4.31
C ALA A 86 -0.23 -7.32 4.83
N ILE A 87 -1.43 -7.23 4.26
CA ILE A 87 -2.52 -6.41 4.79
C ILE A 87 -3.80 -7.23 4.86
N GLY A 88 -4.69 -6.89 5.79
CA GLY A 88 -6.02 -7.48 5.90
C GLY A 88 -6.96 -6.57 6.65
N ILE A 89 -8.26 -6.79 6.54
CA ILE A 89 -9.27 -5.95 7.18
C ILE A 89 -10.12 -6.80 8.11
N THR A 90 -10.37 -6.27 9.30
CA THR A 90 -11.23 -6.88 10.33
C THR A 90 -12.06 -5.79 11.00
N GLY A 91 -13.37 -5.81 10.77
CA GLY A 91 -14.25 -4.69 11.12
C GLY A 91 -13.77 -3.40 10.45
N GLU A 92 -13.61 -2.34 11.24
CA GLU A 92 -13.14 -1.02 10.80
C GLU A 92 -11.60 -0.89 10.82
N LYS A 93 -10.87 -1.99 11.05
CA LYS A 93 -9.41 -1.96 11.21
C LYS A 93 -8.68 -2.54 10.00
N LEU A 94 -7.70 -1.79 9.50
CA LEU A 94 -6.66 -2.27 8.60
C LEU A 94 -5.51 -2.84 9.43
N MET A 95 -5.29 -4.14 9.30
CA MET A 95 -4.15 -4.85 9.86
C MET A 95 -3.00 -4.80 8.86
N ILE A 96 -1.82 -4.36 9.30
CA ILE A 96 -0.61 -4.29 8.48
C ILE A 96 0.47 -5.09 9.20
N ALA A 97 1.10 -6.02 8.49
CA ALA A 97 2.25 -6.77 8.98
C ALA A 97 3.45 -6.54 8.07
N GLY A 98 4.65 -6.51 8.66
CA GLY A 98 5.86 -6.22 7.91
C GLY A 98 7.13 -6.37 8.74
N ALA A 99 8.21 -5.85 8.18
CA ALA A 99 9.48 -5.69 8.85
C ALA A 99 10.05 -4.29 8.59
N THR A 100 10.84 -3.79 9.53
CA THR A 100 11.48 -2.49 9.43
C THR A 100 12.79 -2.43 10.24
N GLY A 101 13.56 -1.37 10.07
CA GLY A 101 14.88 -1.19 10.67
C GLY A 101 16.02 -1.68 9.76
N PRO A 102 17.28 -1.36 10.13
CA PRO A 102 18.44 -1.62 9.30
C PRO A 102 18.66 -3.11 9.11
N ALA A 103 19.37 -3.48 8.04
CA ALA A 103 19.61 -4.88 7.66
C ALA A 103 20.14 -5.78 8.79
N ASP A 104 20.95 -5.25 9.72
CA ASP A 104 21.52 -5.98 10.86
C ASP A 104 20.61 -6.03 12.11
N ARG A 105 19.51 -5.27 12.12
CA ARG A 105 18.57 -5.17 13.25
C ARG A 105 17.11 -5.09 12.81
N ARG A 106 16.76 -5.84 11.76
CA ARG A 106 15.37 -5.88 11.29
C ARG A 106 14.44 -6.41 12.36
N GLU A 107 13.38 -5.67 12.61
CA GLU A 107 12.31 -6.03 13.53
C GLU A 107 11.03 -6.30 12.74
N SER A 108 10.31 -7.36 13.11
CA SER A 108 8.97 -7.61 12.60
C SER A 108 7.96 -6.77 13.35
N PHE A 109 6.95 -6.26 12.66
CA PHE A 109 5.85 -5.52 13.26
C PHE A 109 4.49 -6.01 12.79
N GLY A 110 3.49 -5.77 13.62
CA GLY A 110 2.08 -5.85 13.29
C GLY A 110 1.37 -4.65 13.89
N ILE A 111 0.65 -3.89 13.08
CA ILE A 111 -0.11 -2.72 13.52
C ILE A 111 -1.55 -2.82 13.03
N SER A 112 -2.45 -2.18 13.76
CA SER A 112 -3.84 -2.02 13.38
C SER A 112 -4.18 -0.53 13.37
N ILE A 113 -4.60 -0.01 12.22
CA ILE A 113 -5.06 1.37 12.07
C ILE A 113 -6.52 1.39 11.62
N ASP A 114 -7.21 2.51 11.77
CA ASP A 114 -8.53 2.68 11.19
C ASP A 114 -8.46 2.63 9.66
N VAL A 115 -9.41 1.95 9.04
CA VAL A 115 -9.56 1.96 7.58
C VAL A 115 -9.98 3.37 7.19
N PRO A 116 -9.21 4.09 6.35
CA PRO A 116 -9.64 5.39 5.87
C PRO A 116 -10.86 5.23 4.96
N GLU A 117 -11.82 6.15 5.10
CA GLU A 117 -12.95 6.23 4.18
C GLU A 117 -12.49 6.58 2.75
N PRO A 118 -13.15 6.03 1.71
CA PRO A 118 -12.84 6.29 0.30
C PRO A 118 -12.77 7.76 -0.09
#